data_AF-A0A1M7CT39-F1
#
_entry.id   AF-A0A1M7CT39-F1
#
_cell.length_a   1.000
_cell.length_b   1.000
_cell.length_c   1.000
_cell.angle_alpha   90.00
_cell.angle_beta   90.00
_cell.angle_gamma   90.00
#
_symmetry.space_group_name_H-M   'P 1'
#
loop_
_entity.id
_entity.type
_entity.pdbx_description
1 polymer ?
#
loop_
_entity_poly.entity_id
_entity_poly.type
_entity_poly.pdbx_seq_one_letter_code
_entity_poly.pdbx_strand_id
1 'polypeptide(L)'
;MLVFPNAKLNLGLYVTAVRPDGFRNLESVFVPLPWADALEVLPAAGPETTLSLTGIPVPGDPATNLCRRAYELLRADFELPPVQMHLHKVVPIGAGLGGGSADAAFALKALNDLFALHLPAETLEGYARRLGSDCAFFIQNKPVFAYEKGDVFENISLDLTGTACKVVYPGLHISTAEAYSRVTPRAPRHELRQALAQPLETWRDTVSNDFEDALTPFYPMLGEIKQALYAAGATYASLSGSGSAVYGLFPGQEQPPQLELPKEYLVWDGRL
;
A
#
# COMPACT_ATOMS: atom_id res chain seq x y z
N MET A 1 0.52 6.43 22.64
CA MET A 1 1.14 6.72 21.33
C MET A 1 0.04 6.91 20.31
N LEU A 2 0.01 8.03 19.59
CA LEU A 2 -0.89 8.25 18.45
C LEU A 2 -0.03 8.30 17.18
N VAL A 3 -0.35 7.46 16.21
CA VAL A 3 0.36 7.36 14.93
C VAL A 3 -0.64 7.33 13.77
N PHE A 4 -0.16 7.66 12.57
CA PHE A 4 -1.00 7.77 11.36
C PHE A 4 -0.49 6.82 10.27
N PRO A 5 -0.93 5.55 10.26
CA PRO A 5 -0.49 4.57 9.27
C PRO A 5 -0.93 5.02 7.87
N ASN A 6 0.04 5.40 7.04
CA ASN A 6 -0.22 5.87 5.69
C ASN A 6 -0.27 4.72 4.68
N ALA A 7 -1.01 4.91 3.60
CA ALA A 7 -1.08 4.00 2.46
C ALA A 7 0.22 4.03 1.63
N LYS A 8 0.24 3.22 0.56
CA LYS A 8 1.25 3.26 -0.50
C LYS A 8 0.64 3.23 -1.89
N LEU A 9 1.44 3.61 -2.87
CA LEU A 9 1.22 3.35 -4.29
C LEU A 9 2.22 2.32 -4.82
N ASN A 10 1.84 1.64 -5.90
CA ASN A 10 2.75 0.89 -6.75
C ASN A 10 3.00 1.67 -8.05
N LEU A 11 4.23 2.15 -8.24
CA LEU A 11 4.69 2.69 -9.51
C LEU A 11 5.26 1.55 -10.35
N GLY A 12 4.49 1.17 -11.37
CA GLY A 12 4.74 -0.05 -12.14
C GLY A 12 4.54 -1.32 -11.31
N LEU A 13 4.09 -2.37 -11.98
CA LEU A 13 4.05 -3.71 -11.40
C LEU A 13 4.18 -4.74 -12.51
N TYR A 14 5.29 -5.46 -12.50
CA TYR A 14 5.58 -6.51 -13.48
C TYR A 14 5.54 -7.88 -12.80
N VAL A 15 4.81 -8.82 -13.38
CA VAL A 15 4.80 -10.21 -12.91
C VAL A 15 5.75 -11.00 -13.81
N THR A 16 6.98 -11.21 -13.34
CA THR A 16 8.11 -11.57 -14.21
C THR A 16 8.25 -13.07 -14.46
N ALA A 17 7.89 -13.92 -13.49
CA ALA A 17 7.97 -15.38 -13.62
C ALA A 17 7.07 -16.13 -12.62
N VAL A 18 6.81 -17.42 -12.89
CA VAL A 18 6.32 -18.37 -11.89
C VAL A 18 7.52 -18.99 -11.17
N ARG A 19 7.47 -19.06 -9.85
CA ARG A 19 8.51 -19.66 -9.01
C ARG A 19 8.25 -21.17 -8.82
N PRO A 20 9.30 -21.96 -8.51
CA PRO A 20 9.14 -23.38 -8.17
C PRO A 20 8.24 -23.64 -6.95
N ASP A 21 8.12 -22.67 -6.04
CA ASP A 21 7.27 -22.74 -4.84
C ASP A 21 5.79 -22.38 -5.13
N GLY A 22 5.42 -22.17 -6.39
CA GLY A 22 4.04 -21.84 -6.81
C GLY A 22 3.67 -20.37 -6.66
N PHE A 23 4.54 -19.53 -6.10
CA PHE A 23 4.37 -18.09 -6.08
C PHE A 23 4.82 -17.46 -7.40
N ARG A 24 4.64 -16.14 -7.52
CA ARG A 24 5.08 -15.36 -8.68
C ARG A 24 6.16 -14.38 -8.25
N ASN A 25 7.19 -14.25 -9.09
CA ASN A 25 8.11 -13.15 -8.98
C ASN A 25 7.44 -11.89 -9.54
N LEU A 26 7.63 -10.78 -8.84
CA LEU A 26 7.19 -9.46 -9.25
C LEU A 26 8.32 -8.45 -9.12
N GLU A 27 8.17 -7.33 -9.83
CA GLU A 27 8.95 -6.11 -9.66
C GLU A 27 7.98 -4.94 -9.56
N SER A 28 8.18 -4.04 -8.60
CA SER A 28 7.35 -2.84 -8.41
C SER A 28 8.14 -1.78 -7.64
N VAL A 29 7.76 -0.51 -7.75
CA VAL A 29 8.28 0.53 -6.86
C VAL A 29 7.19 0.96 -5.89
N PHE A 30 7.45 0.80 -4.60
CA PHE A 30 6.52 1.21 -3.56
C PHE A 30 6.81 2.65 -3.15
N VAL A 31 5.79 3.49 -3.10
CA VAL A 31 5.90 4.90 -2.71
C VAL A 31 4.88 5.20 -1.60
N PRO A 32 5.29 5.82 -0.49
CA PRO A 32 4.35 6.25 0.55
C PRO A 32 3.29 7.19 -0.01
N LEU A 33 2.04 6.98 0.37
CA LEU A 33 0.90 7.83 0.02
C LEU A 33 0.34 8.43 1.30
N PRO A 34 0.29 9.75 1.49
CA PRO A 34 -0.20 10.39 2.72
C PRO A 34 -1.74 10.36 2.85
N TRP A 35 -2.36 9.25 2.46
CA TRP A 35 -3.69 8.85 2.86
C TRP A 35 -3.54 7.91 4.06
N ALA A 36 -3.92 8.36 5.24
CA ALA A 36 -3.63 7.63 6.48
C ALA A 36 -4.87 7.28 7.29
N ASP A 37 -4.75 6.17 8.01
CA ASP A 37 -5.59 5.83 9.15
C ASP A 37 -5.09 6.56 10.41
N ALA A 38 -5.78 6.39 11.53
CA ALA A 38 -5.27 6.82 12.84
C ALA A 38 -5.27 5.65 13.82
N LEU A 39 -4.12 5.36 14.41
CA LEU A 39 -3.92 4.30 15.38
C LEU A 39 -3.44 4.88 16.70
N GLU A 40 -4.20 4.65 17.75
CA GLU A 40 -3.82 4.94 19.12
C GLU A 40 -3.45 3.64 19.85
N VAL A 41 -2.34 3.67 20.59
CA VAL A 41 -1.87 2.59 21.45
C VAL A 41 -1.57 3.15 22.84
N LEU A 42 -2.31 2.69 23.85
CA LEU A 42 -2.17 3.09 25.25
C LEU A 42 -1.88 1.86 26.11
N PRO A 43 -1.18 2.00 27.25
CA PRO A 43 -1.19 0.96 28.29
C PRO A 43 -2.63 0.65 28.69
N ALA A 44 -2.97 -0.62 28.84
CA ALA A 44 -4.30 -1.00 29.29
C ALA A 44 -4.47 -0.70 30.79
N ALA A 45 -5.68 -0.31 31.18
CA ALA A 45 -6.05 -0.21 32.59
C ALA A 45 -6.34 -1.57 33.24
N GLY A 46 -6.61 -2.60 32.43
CA GLY A 46 -6.95 -3.95 32.86
C GLY A 46 -5.96 -5.01 32.39
N PRO A 47 -6.22 -6.30 32.69
CA PRO A 47 -5.30 -7.39 32.40
C PRO A 47 -5.29 -7.82 30.92
N GLU A 48 -6.20 -7.28 30.10
CA GLU A 48 -6.40 -7.72 28.72
C GLU A 48 -5.93 -6.71 27.69
N THR A 49 -5.36 -7.23 26.60
CA THR A 49 -5.10 -6.43 25.40
C THR A 49 -6.37 -6.34 24.57
N THR A 50 -6.76 -5.11 24.23
CA THR A 50 -8.00 -4.83 23.50
C THR A 50 -7.71 -4.07 22.21
N LEU A 51 -8.57 -4.28 21.21
CA LEU A 51 -8.58 -3.52 19.97
C LEU A 51 -10.00 -3.08 19.69
N SER A 52 -10.19 -1.77 19.52
CA SER A 52 -11.45 -1.17 19.11
C SER A 52 -11.29 -0.53 17.73
N LEU A 53 -12.37 -0.55 16.94
CA LEU A 53 -12.36 -0.14 15.53
C LEU A 53 -13.45 0.90 15.29
N THR A 54 -13.13 1.97 14.57
CA THR A 54 -14.08 2.94 14.03
C THR A 54 -13.74 3.28 12.57
N GLY A 55 -14.60 4.05 11.90
CA GLY A 55 -14.41 4.40 10.49
C GLY A 55 -15.04 3.36 9.55
N ILE A 56 -14.36 3.04 8.45
CA ILE A 56 -14.87 2.02 7.50
C ILE A 56 -14.86 0.62 8.15
N PRO A 57 -15.87 -0.23 7.88
CA PRO A 57 -15.90 -1.58 8.44
C PRO A 57 -14.70 -2.42 8.03
N VAL A 58 -13.97 -2.96 9.01
CA VAL A 58 -12.89 -3.92 8.77
C VAL A 58 -13.50 -5.33 8.75
N PRO A 59 -13.38 -6.09 7.63
CA PRO A 59 -13.96 -7.42 7.55
C PRO A 59 -13.17 -8.43 8.38
N GLY A 60 -13.84 -9.49 8.81
CA GLY A 60 -13.24 -10.62 9.52
C GLY A 60 -13.34 -10.54 11.05
N ASP A 61 -12.69 -11.50 11.72
CA ASP A 61 -12.65 -11.57 13.17
C ASP A 61 -11.65 -10.54 13.72
N PRO A 62 -12.05 -9.63 14.64
CA PRO A 62 -11.14 -8.71 15.32
C PRO A 62 -9.91 -9.38 15.95
N ALA A 63 -10.02 -10.65 16.36
CA ALA A 63 -8.89 -11.43 16.89
C ALA A 63 -7.79 -11.68 15.84
N THR A 64 -8.15 -11.67 14.55
CA THR A 64 -7.22 -11.87 13.43
C THR A 64 -6.62 -10.58 12.87
N ASN A 65 -7.02 -9.41 13.40
CA ASN A 65 -6.54 -8.11 12.96
C ASN A 65 -5.01 -8.00 13.10
N LEU A 66 -4.35 -7.44 12.09
CA LEU A 66 -2.89 -7.38 12.02
C LEU A 66 -2.25 -6.52 13.13
N CYS A 67 -2.92 -5.48 13.64
CA CYS A 67 -2.42 -4.72 14.80
C CYS A 67 -2.36 -5.57 16.07
N ARG A 68 -3.41 -6.37 16.30
CA ARG A 68 -3.41 -7.32 17.42
C ARG A 68 -2.32 -8.37 17.25
N ARG A 69 -2.17 -8.92 16.04
CA ARG A 69 -1.10 -9.87 15.73
C ARG A 69 0.29 -9.25 15.89
N ALA A 70 0.48 -7.97 15.59
CA ALA A 70 1.75 -7.26 15.81
C ALA A 70 2.11 -7.23 17.31
N TYR A 71 1.16 -6.91 18.18
CA TYR A 71 1.35 -7.00 19.63
C TYR A 71 1.71 -8.42 20.07
N GLU A 72 0.95 -9.43 19.61
CA GLU A 72 1.19 -10.83 19.97
C GLU A 72 2.57 -11.33 19.51
N LEU A 73 3.03 -10.89 18.34
CA LEU A 73 4.36 -11.21 17.83
C LEU A 73 5.48 -10.66 18.71
N LEU A 74 5.37 -9.41 19.17
CA LEU A 74 6.37 -8.84 20.08
C LEU A 74 6.26 -9.47 21.47
N ARG A 75 5.04 -9.73 21.98
CA ARG A 75 4.83 -10.38 23.28
C ARG A 75 5.42 -11.78 23.37
N ALA A 76 5.57 -12.47 22.24
CA ALA A 76 6.22 -13.79 22.22
C ALA A 76 7.72 -13.73 22.59
N ASP A 77 8.37 -12.60 22.33
CA ASP A 77 9.81 -12.41 22.54
C ASP A 77 10.15 -11.42 23.68
N PHE A 78 9.17 -10.64 24.14
CA PHE A 78 9.30 -9.62 25.18
C PHE A 78 8.19 -9.72 26.23
N GLU A 79 8.52 -9.44 27.49
CA GLU A 79 7.52 -9.29 28.56
C GLU A 79 6.77 -7.95 28.39
N LEU A 80 5.69 -7.97 27.61
CA LEU A 80 4.88 -6.78 27.34
C LEU A 80 3.64 -6.74 28.24
N PRO A 81 3.37 -5.61 28.93
CA PRO A 81 2.10 -5.42 29.61
C PRO A 81 0.97 -5.22 28.59
N PRO A 82 -0.29 -5.51 28.97
CA PRO A 82 -1.43 -5.37 28.07
C PRO A 82 -1.61 -3.93 27.56
N VAL A 83 -2.10 -3.79 26.33
CA VAL A 83 -2.39 -2.49 25.70
C VAL A 83 -3.84 -2.35 25.27
N GLN A 84 -4.33 -1.11 25.26
CA GLN A 84 -5.56 -0.74 24.57
C GLN A 84 -5.19 -0.09 23.24
N MET A 85 -5.68 -0.67 22.15
CA MET A 85 -5.53 -0.14 20.80
C MET A 85 -6.86 0.39 20.26
N HIS A 86 -6.81 1.53 19.57
CA HIS A 86 -7.93 2.07 18.82
C HIS A 86 -7.48 2.38 17.39
N LEU A 87 -8.10 1.74 16.40
CA LEU A 87 -7.84 2.00 14.98
C LEU A 87 -9.07 2.67 14.35
N HIS A 88 -8.89 3.91 13.91
CA HIS A 88 -9.84 4.61 13.05
C HIS A 88 -9.46 4.40 11.59
N LYS A 89 -10.24 3.58 10.87
CA LYS A 89 -9.95 3.16 9.51
C LYS A 89 -10.58 4.09 8.48
N VAL A 90 -9.76 4.63 7.57
CA VAL A 90 -10.14 5.53 6.47
C VAL A 90 -9.57 5.03 5.13
N VAL A 91 -8.39 4.40 5.12
CA VAL A 91 -7.76 3.88 3.90
C VAL A 91 -8.56 2.69 3.37
N PRO A 92 -9.01 2.70 2.10
CA PRO A 92 -9.83 1.63 1.53
C PRO A 92 -9.18 0.24 1.62
N ILE A 93 -9.97 -0.72 2.06
CA ILE A 93 -9.53 -2.12 2.24
C ILE A 93 -9.62 -2.87 0.91
N GLY A 94 -8.58 -3.63 0.58
CA GLY A 94 -8.53 -4.41 -0.66
C GLY A 94 -8.40 -3.56 -1.93
N ALA A 95 -7.94 -2.31 -1.80
CA ALA A 95 -7.79 -1.37 -2.90
C ALA A 95 -6.38 -1.33 -3.50
N GLY A 96 -5.47 -2.20 -3.06
CA GLY A 96 -4.07 -2.20 -3.52
C GLY A 96 -3.19 -1.13 -2.87
N LEU A 97 -3.69 -0.50 -1.79
CA LEU A 97 -3.05 0.63 -1.09
C LEU A 97 -2.26 0.24 0.16
N GLY A 98 -2.25 -1.04 0.54
CA GLY A 98 -1.46 -1.54 1.68
C GLY A 98 -1.92 -1.09 3.07
N GLY A 99 -3.12 -0.51 3.22
CA GLY A 99 -3.55 0.08 4.49
C GLY A 99 -3.50 -0.86 5.70
N GLY A 100 -3.96 -2.11 5.59
CA GLY A 100 -3.88 -3.06 6.71
C GLY A 100 -2.44 -3.45 7.08
N SER A 101 -1.55 -3.48 6.09
CA SER A 101 -0.11 -3.70 6.30
C SER A 101 0.55 -2.50 6.97
N ALA A 102 0.13 -1.29 6.63
CA ALA A 102 0.56 -0.06 7.29
C ALA A 102 0.13 -0.06 8.75
N ASP A 103 -1.14 -0.36 9.03
CA ASP A 103 -1.67 -0.42 10.41
C ASP A 103 -0.81 -1.34 11.30
N ALA A 104 -0.47 -2.52 10.79
CA ALA A 104 0.34 -3.51 11.47
C ALA A 104 1.78 -3.03 11.75
N ALA A 105 2.43 -2.47 10.73
CA ALA A 105 3.80 -1.97 10.83
C ALA A 105 3.90 -0.75 11.76
N PHE A 106 2.92 0.15 11.71
CA PHE A 106 2.83 1.29 12.61
C PHE A 106 2.48 0.87 14.04
N ALA A 107 1.70 -0.20 14.23
CA ALA A 107 1.51 -0.81 15.55
C ALA A 107 2.84 -1.34 16.11
N LEU A 108 3.66 -2.05 15.31
CA LEU A 108 5.00 -2.49 15.75
C LEU A 108 5.87 -1.32 16.18
N LYS A 109 5.90 -0.23 15.40
CA LYS A 109 6.66 0.99 15.74
C LYS A 109 6.15 1.64 17.02
N ALA A 110 4.83 1.82 17.14
CA ALA A 110 4.21 2.42 18.31
C ALA A 110 4.46 1.60 19.59
N LEU A 111 4.44 0.26 19.50
CA LEU A 111 4.74 -0.64 20.62
C LEU A 111 6.22 -0.62 20.98
N ASN A 112 7.11 -0.65 19.99
CA ASN A 112 8.55 -0.52 20.19
C ASN A 112 8.90 0.78 20.93
N ASP A 113 8.25 1.88 20.58
CA ASP A 113 8.46 3.18 21.20
C ASP A 113 7.80 3.26 22.59
N LEU A 114 6.54 2.80 22.71
CA LEU A 114 5.79 2.82 23.97
C LEU A 114 6.49 2.03 25.08
N PHE A 115 7.13 0.91 24.73
CA PHE A 115 7.83 0.05 25.67
C PHE A 115 9.35 0.21 25.65
N ALA A 116 9.87 1.20 24.92
CA ALA A 116 11.30 1.47 24.80
C ALA A 116 12.12 0.20 24.51
N LEU A 117 11.66 -0.65 23.57
CA LEU A 117 12.33 -1.90 23.22
C LEU A 117 13.62 -1.66 22.42
N HIS A 118 13.76 -0.46 21.83
CA HIS A 118 14.92 -0.03 21.06
C HIS A 118 15.31 -0.99 19.92
N LEU A 119 14.32 -1.65 19.31
CA LEU A 119 14.56 -2.53 18.18
C LEU A 119 15.02 -1.71 16.96
N PRO A 120 16.11 -2.11 16.28
CA PRO A 120 16.51 -1.47 15.05
C PRO A 120 15.52 -1.77 13.92
N ALA A 121 15.50 -0.92 12.89
CA ALA A 121 14.58 -1.03 11.77
C ALA A 121 14.61 -2.41 11.10
N GLU A 122 15.80 -3.00 10.92
CA GLU A 122 15.97 -4.34 10.32
C GLU A 122 15.26 -5.43 11.15
N THR A 123 15.33 -5.37 12.48
CA THR A 123 14.62 -6.30 13.36
C THR A 123 13.10 -6.10 13.28
N LEU A 124 12.64 -4.85 13.26
CA LEU A 124 11.21 -4.54 13.09
C LEU A 124 10.68 -5.01 11.73
N GLU A 125 11.46 -4.87 10.66
CA GLU A 125 11.12 -5.42 9.35
C GLU A 125 11.00 -6.95 9.39
N GLY A 126 11.87 -7.62 10.15
CA GLY A 126 11.78 -9.07 10.39
C GLY A 126 10.44 -9.49 11.00
N TYR A 127 9.96 -8.75 12.02
CA TYR A 127 8.61 -8.95 12.57
C TYR A 127 7.52 -8.63 11.55
N ALA A 128 7.66 -7.52 10.83
CA ALA A 128 6.68 -7.07 9.85
C ALA A 128 6.49 -8.08 8.71
N ARG A 129 7.57 -8.69 8.20
CA ARG A 129 7.49 -9.74 7.15
C ARG A 129 6.63 -10.95 7.57
N ARG A 130 6.54 -11.24 8.88
CA ARG A 130 5.69 -12.33 9.41
C ARG A 130 4.19 -11.96 9.43
N LEU A 131 3.86 -10.67 9.32
CA LEU A 131 2.49 -10.16 9.29
C LEU A 131 1.95 -10.10 7.85
N GLY A 132 2.79 -9.74 6.88
CA GLY A 132 2.46 -9.71 5.45
C GLY A 132 3.58 -9.13 4.59
N SER A 133 3.51 -9.36 3.26
CA SER A 133 4.54 -8.93 2.28
C SER A 133 4.82 -7.43 2.36
N ASP A 134 3.76 -6.62 2.36
CA ASP A 134 3.87 -5.16 2.31
C ASP A 134 4.15 -4.54 3.70
N CYS A 135 4.07 -5.31 4.79
CA CYS A 135 4.22 -4.74 6.14
C CYS A 135 5.63 -4.19 6.37
N ALA A 136 6.66 -4.88 5.88
CA ALA A 136 8.04 -4.47 6.09
C ALA A 136 8.38 -3.14 5.41
N PHE A 137 7.73 -2.83 4.29
CA PHE A 137 7.88 -1.53 3.61
C PHE A 137 7.57 -0.35 4.53
N PHE A 138 6.51 -0.44 5.33
CA PHE A 138 6.03 0.65 6.20
C PHE A 138 6.90 0.89 7.45
N ILE A 139 7.90 0.05 7.72
CA ILE A 139 8.85 0.30 8.80
C ILE A 139 9.71 1.52 8.48
N GLN A 140 10.40 1.48 7.34
CA GLN A 140 11.19 2.61 6.82
C GLN A 140 10.32 3.63 6.09
N ASN A 141 9.21 3.21 5.48
CA ASN A 141 8.20 4.07 4.85
C ASN A 141 8.78 5.13 3.90
N LYS A 142 9.64 4.68 2.98
CA LYS A 142 10.32 5.49 1.98
C LYS A 142 10.26 4.79 0.62
N PRO A 143 10.43 5.48 -0.51
CA PRO A 143 10.45 4.84 -1.82
C PRO A 143 11.47 3.69 -1.90
N VAL A 144 11.04 2.52 -2.38
CA VAL A 144 11.89 1.34 -2.59
C VAL A 144 11.51 0.59 -3.86
N PHE A 145 12.48 -0.06 -4.47
CA PHE A 145 12.24 -1.10 -5.46
C PHE A 145 11.96 -2.42 -4.74
N ALA A 146 10.77 -2.97 -4.93
CA ALA A 146 10.33 -4.24 -4.36
C ALA A 146 10.38 -5.34 -5.43
N TYR A 147 10.97 -6.48 -5.07
CA TYR A 147 11.11 -7.62 -5.98
C TYR A 147 10.86 -8.96 -5.29
N GLU A 148 11.09 -10.07 -6.00
CA GLU A 148 10.68 -11.42 -5.59
C GLU A 148 9.18 -11.52 -5.34
N LYS A 149 8.72 -11.75 -4.11
CA LYS A 149 7.29 -11.80 -3.78
C LYS A 149 6.74 -10.41 -3.44
N GLY A 150 7.56 -9.37 -3.57
CA GLY A 150 7.28 -8.00 -3.11
C GLY A 150 7.71 -7.76 -1.66
N ASP A 151 8.58 -8.60 -1.11
CA ASP A 151 9.02 -8.60 0.30
C ASP A 151 10.54 -8.37 0.48
N VAL A 152 11.27 -8.25 -0.63
CA VAL A 152 12.68 -7.86 -0.68
C VAL A 152 12.80 -6.47 -1.31
N PHE A 153 13.61 -5.60 -0.69
CA PHE A 153 13.67 -4.19 -1.04
C PHE A 153 15.10 -3.74 -1.39
N GLU A 154 15.21 -2.95 -2.44
CA GLU A 154 16.41 -2.20 -2.81
C GLU A 154 16.11 -0.69 -2.79
N ASN A 155 17.14 0.11 -2.51
CA ASN A 155 17.03 1.56 -2.61
C ASN A 155 16.79 1.97 -4.06
N ILE A 156 15.94 2.97 -4.26
CA ILE A 156 15.70 3.61 -5.55
C ILE A 156 15.89 5.11 -5.44
N SER A 157 16.57 5.71 -6.41
CA SER A 157 16.66 7.16 -6.54
C SER A 157 15.41 7.67 -7.26
N LEU A 158 14.38 7.97 -6.49
CA LEU A 158 13.11 8.50 -6.98
C LEU A 158 12.68 9.66 -6.09
N ASP A 159 12.40 10.81 -6.71
CA ASP A 159 11.84 11.96 -6.01
C ASP A 159 10.53 12.39 -6.68
N LEU A 160 9.45 12.28 -5.92
CA LEU A 160 8.11 12.74 -6.32
C LEU A 160 7.59 13.81 -5.36
N THR A 161 8.44 14.33 -4.49
CA THR A 161 8.07 15.28 -3.44
C THR A 161 7.35 16.48 -4.03
N GLY A 162 6.17 16.78 -3.49
CA GLY A 162 5.34 17.92 -3.92
C GLY A 162 4.50 17.67 -5.18
N THR A 163 4.61 16.49 -5.81
CA THR A 163 3.78 16.11 -6.97
C THR A 163 2.33 15.94 -6.54
N ALA A 164 1.41 16.71 -7.14
CA ALA A 164 -0.02 16.53 -6.89
C ALA A 164 -0.48 15.15 -7.38
N CYS A 165 -1.26 14.47 -6.55
CA CYS A 165 -1.72 13.11 -6.79
C CYS A 165 -3.20 12.98 -6.45
N LYS A 166 -3.95 12.32 -7.34
CA LYS A 166 -5.33 11.90 -7.10
C LYS A 166 -5.41 10.39 -7.11
N VAL A 167 -6.05 9.81 -6.12
CA VAL A 167 -6.35 8.37 -6.04
C VAL A 167 -7.86 8.20 -6.06
N VAL A 168 -8.35 7.34 -6.95
CA VAL A 168 -9.77 7.02 -7.12
C VAL A 168 -9.97 5.54 -6.83
N TYR A 169 -10.78 5.23 -5.83
CA TYR A 169 -11.20 3.88 -5.50
C TYR A 169 -12.69 3.70 -5.80
N PRO A 170 -13.05 2.84 -6.78
CA PRO A 170 -14.43 2.68 -7.23
C PRO A 170 -15.31 1.82 -6.31
N GLY A 171 -14.85 1.45 -5.11
CA GLY A 171 -15.59 0.53 -4.24
C GLY A 171 -15.53 -0.93 -4.69
N LEU A 172 -14.65 -1.27 -5.62
CA LEU A 172 -14.54 -2.61 -6.21
C LEU A 172 -13.52 -3.46 -5.44
N HIS A 173 -13.98 -4.55 -4.82
CA HIS A 173 -13.08 -5.51 -4.21
C HIS A 173 -12.62 -6.57 -5.22
N ILE A 174 -11.32 -6.62 -5.49
CA ILE A 174 -10.69 -7.68 -6.29
C ILE A 174 -9.71 -8.42 -5.38
N SER A 175 -9.93 -9.71 -5.17
CA SER A 175 -8.99 -10.49 -4.36
C SER A 175 -7.65 -10.60 -5.06
N THR A 176 -6.54 -10.55 -4.31
CA THR A 176 -5.19 -10.73 -4.85
C THR A 176 -5.09 -12.06 -5.61
N ALA A 177 -5.71 -13.14 -5.11
CA ALA A 177 -5.74 -14.43 -5.78
C ALA A 177 -6.45 -14.37 -7.15
N GLU A 178 -7.58 -13.68 -7.23
CA GLU A 178 -8.28 -13.47 -8.51
C GLU A 178 -7.40 -12.69 -9.48
N ALA A 179 -6.83 -11.56 -9.06
CA ALA A 179 -5.99 -10.73 -9.92
C ALA A 179 -4.80 -11.55 -10.48
N TYR A 180 -4.10 -12.30 -9.63
CA TYR A 180 -2.99 -13.15 -10.06
C TYR A 180 -3.42 -14.31 -10.96
N SER A 181 -4.64 -14.84 -10.80
CA SER A 181 -5.15 -15.90 -11.67
C SER A 181 -5.33 -15.45 -13.12
N ARG A 182 -5.47 -14.14 -13.35
CA ARG A 182 -5.72 -13.54 -14.67
C ARG A 182 -4.46 -13.02 -15.35
N VAL A 183 -3.38 -12.79 -14.59
CA VAL A 183 -2.10 -12.33 -15.16
C VAL A 183 -1.29 -13.51 -15.68
N THR A 184 -0.75 -13.37 -16.89
CA THR A 184 0.26 -14.30 -17.42
C THR A 184 1.64 -13.68 -17.22
N PRO A 185 2.58 -14.35 -16.53
CA PRO A 185 3.91 -13.79 -16.32
C PRO A 185 4.65 -13.60 -17.64
N ARG A 186 5.38 -12.50 -17.74
CA ARG A 186 6.15 -12.16 -18.95
C ARG A 186 7.35 -11.29 -18.59
N ALA A 187 8.36 -11.31 -19.45
CA ALA A 187 9.46 -10.34 -19.35
C ALA A 187 8.91 -8.92 -19.59
N PRO A 188 9.31 -7.92 -18.77
CA PRO A 188 8.86 -6.56 -18.96
C PRO A 188 9.44 -5.98 -20.26
N ARG A 189 8.66 -5.15 -20.96
CA ARG A 189 9.12 -4.48 -22.19
C ARG A 189 10.23 -3.46 -21.93
N HIS A 190 10.16 -2.81 -20.77
CA HIS A 190 11.13 -1.86 -20.28
C HIS A 190 11.50 -2.24 -18.85
N GLU A 191 12.79 -2.20 -18.51
CA GLU A 191 13.23 -2.43 -17.13
C GLU A 191 12.72 -1.30 -16.23
N LEU A 192 12.09 -1.65 -15.11
CA LEU A 192 11.30 -0.70 -14.31
C LEU A 192 12.14 0.45 -13.77
N ARG A 193 13.34 0.15 -13.26
CA ARG A 193 14.21 1.17 -12.66
C ARG A 193 14.73 2.14 -13.71
N GLN A 194 15.13 1.64 -14.88
CA GLN A 194 15.55 2.46 -16.01
C GLN A 194 14.43 3.35 -16.52
N ALA A 195 13.20 2.82 -16.62
CA ALA A 195 12.03 3.59 -17.04
C ALA A 195 11.70 4.70 -16.03
N LEU A 196 11.67 4.41 -14.73
CA LEU A 196 11.41 5.40 -13.68
C LEU A 196 12.53 6.41 -13.50
N ALA A 197 13.75 6.12 -13.96
CA ALA A 197 14.85 7.09 -13.98
C ALA A 197 14.73 8.10 -15.14
N GLN A 198 13.86 7.86 -16.12
CA GLN A 198 13.55 8.82 -17.18
C GLN A 198 12.55 9.87 -16.68
N PRO A 199 12.43 11.05 -17.36
CA PRO A 199 11.43 12.05 -17.03
C PRO A 199 10.01 11.48 -16.96
N LEU A 200 9.20 11.97 -16.03
CA LEU A 200 7.86 11.46 -15.72
C LEU A 200 6.95 11.43 -16.95
N GLU A 201 7.13 12.36 -17.89
CA GLU A 201 6.43 12.45 -19.17
C GLU A 201 6.59 11.20 -20.04
N THR A 202 7.68 10.45 -19.87
CA THR A 202 7.94 9.20 -20.61
C THR A 202 7.24 7.98 -19.99
N TRP A 203 6.77 8.07 -18.74
CA TRP A 203 6.30 6.92 -17.98
C TRP A 203 5.01 6.33 -18.53
N ARG A 204 4.17 7.16 -19.17
CA ARG A 204 2.95 6.69 -19.83
C ARG A 204 3.21 5.55 -20.83
N ASP A 205 4.34 5.62 -21.53
CA ASP A 205 4.70 4.67 -22.58
C ASP A 205 5.68 3.59 -22.10
N THR A 206 6.33 3.79 -20.95
CA THR A 206 7.44 2.94 -20.48
C THR A 206 7.20 2.23 -19.16
N VAL A 207 6.20 2.65 -18.37
CA VAL A 207 5.87 2.08 -17.06
C VAL A 207 4.44 1.58 -17.05
N SER A 208 4.23 0.28 -16.88
CA SER A 208 2.91 -0.35 -16.85
C SER A 208 2.65 -1.14 -15.58
N ASN A 209 1.39 -1.52 -15.38
CA ASN A 209 1.00 -2.50 -14.38
C ASN A 209 0.35 -3.69 -15.10
N ASP A 210 0.96 -4.88 -15.01
CA ASP A 210 0.49 -6.09 -15.70
C ASP A 210 -0.94 -6.51 -15.32
N PHE A 211 -1.44 -6.06 -14.16
CA PHE A 211 -2.82 -6.31 -13.77
C PHE A 211 -3.83 -5.47 -14.57
N GLU A 212 -3.44 -4.32 -15.14
CA GLU A 212 -4.35 -3.50 -15.94
C GLU A 212 -4.84 -4.27 -17.17
N ASP A 213 -3.91 -4.81 -17.96
CA ASP A 213 -4.22 -5.64 -19.13
C ASP A 213 -5.11 -6.84 -18.78
N ALA A 214 -4.88 -7.44 -17.61
CA ALA A 214 -5.59 -8.63 -17.15
C ALA A 214 -6.99 -8.34 -16.57
N LEU A 215 -7.18 -7.19 -15.92
CA LEU A 215 -8.39 -6.84 -15.19
C LEU A 215 -9.36 -5.98 -16.01
N THR A 216 -8.88 -5.08 -16.86
CA THR A 216 -9.74 -4.15 -17.63
C THR A 216 -10.82 -4.86 -18.47
N PRO A 217 -10.58 -6.03 -19.11
CA PRO A 217 -11.65 -6.74 -19.82
C PRO A 217 -12.83 -7.19 -18.94
N PHE A 218 -12.59 -7.41 -17.65
CA PHE A 218 -13.59 -7.83 -16.67
C PHE A 218 -14.15 -6.66 -15.86
N TYR A 219 -13.35 -5.62 -15.67
CA TYR A 219 -13.68 -4.41 -14.92
C TYR A 219 -13.35 -3.16 -15.76
N PRO A 220 -14.15 -2.85 -16.79
CA PRO A 220 -13.88 -1.74 -17.71
C PRO A 220 -13.72 -0.40 -17.00
N MET A 221 -14.40 -0.21 -15.86
CA MET A 221 -14.31 1.03 -15.07
C MET A 221 -12.88 1.38 -14.66
N LEU A 222 -11.99 0.40 -14.49
CA LEU A 222 -10.58 0.68 -14.14
C LEU A 222 -9.89 1.42 -15.28
N GLY A 223 -10.17 1.01 -16.52
CA GLY A 223 -9.69 1.68 -17.72
C GLY A 223 -10.33 3.05 -17.89
N GLU A 224 -11.63 3.18 -17.66
CA GLU A 224 -12.36 4.45 -17.74
C GLU A 224 -11.81 5.49 -16.76
N ILE A 225 -11.58 5.11 -15.50
CA ILE A 225 -10.98 5.99 -14.48
C ILE A 225 -9.58 6.43 -14.91
N LYS A 226 -8.74 5.49 -15.40
CA LYS A 226 -7.40 5.80 -15.89
C LYS A 226 -7.44 6.81 -17.05
N GLN A 227 -8.35 6.62 -18.01
CA GLN A 227 -8.51 7.57 -19.11
C GLN A 227 -9.07 8.93 -18.65
N ALA A 228 -9.97 8.95 -17.68
CA ALA A 228 -10.47 10.20 -17.10
C ALA A 228 -9.34 11.01 -16.42
N LEU A 229 -8.45 10.33 -15.68
CA LEU A 229 -7.26 10.96 -15.09
C LEU A 229 -6.34 11.56 -16.16
N TYR A 230 -6.08 10.82 -17.26
CA TYR A 230 -5.31 11.36 -18.38
C TYR A 230 -6.00 12.52 -19.09
N ALA A 231 -7.31 12.44 -19.31
CA ALA A 231 -8.10 13.51 -19.93
C ALA A 231 -8.09 14.80 -19.10
N ALA A 232 -7.98 14.68 -17.77
CA ALA A 232 -7.80 15.81 -16.86
C ALA A 232 -6.35 16.32 -16.77
N GLY A 233 -5.40 15.72 -17.50
CA GLY A 233 -4.02 16.20 -17.58
C GLY A 233 -3.04 15.51 -16.65
N ALA A 234 -3.33 14.29 -16.18
CA ALA A 234 -2.32 13.47 -15.49
C ALA A 234 -1.17 13.18 -16.45
N THR A 235 0.07 13.39 -16.01
CA THR A 235 1.26 12.99 -16.79
C THR A 235 1.45 11.47 -16.74
N TYR A 236 1.13 10.86 -15.61
CA TYR A 236 1.12 9.40 -15.44
C TYR A 236 -0.10 8.96 -14.64
N ALA A 237 -0.74 7.87 -15.05
CA ALA A 237 -1.85 7.27 -14.31
C ALA A 237 -1.75 5.75 -14.37
N SER A 238 -2.03 5.07 -13.25
CA SER A 238 -2.00 3.61 -13.21
C SER A 238 -2.85 3.03 -12.07
N LEU A 239 -3.20 1.75 -12.20
CA LEU A 239 -3.68 0.93 -11.11
C LEU A 239 -2.60 0.77 -10.03
N SER A 240 -2.94 0.91 -8.75
CA SER A 240 -2.04 0.60 -7.65
C SER A 240 -2.10 -0.90 -7.30
N GLY A 241 -1.02 -1.63 -7.54
CA GLY A 241 -0.90 -3.04 -7.18
C GLY A 241 -1.85 -3.90 -7.98
N SER A 242 -2.50 -4.88 -7.33
CA SER A 242 -3.59 -5.64 -7.94
C SER A 242 -4.92 -4.88 -8.00
N GLY A 243 -4.93 -3.60 -7.62
CA GLY A 243 -6.13 -2.77 -7.62
C GLY A 243 -7.01 -2.93 -6.37
N SER A 244 -8.18 -2.29 -6.35
CA SER A 244 -8.81 -1.58 -7.47
C SER A 244 -8.59 -0.05 -7.50
N ALA A 245 -7.73 0.53 -6.65
CA ALA A 245 -7.46 1.96 -6.69
C ALA A 245 -6.64 2.33 -7.95
N VAL A 246 -7.04 3.38 -8.63
CA VAL A 246 -6.32 3.97 -9.77
C VAL A 246 -5.86 5.36 -9.36
N TYR A 247 -4.61 5.71 -9.65
CA TYR A 247 -4.06 7.02 -9.32
C TYR A 247 -3.57 7.77 -10.55
N GLY A 248 -3.50 9.09 -10.45
CA GLY A 248 -2.90 9.98 -11.44
C GLY A 248 -1.95 10.97 -10.78
N LEU A 249 -0.83 11.25 -11.45
CA LEU A 249 0.21 12.19 -11.05
C LEU A 249 0.17 13.44 -11.91
N PHE A 250 0.20 14.60 -11.27
CA PHE A 250 0.02 15.93 -11.88
C PHE A 250 1.19 16.84 -11.49
N PRO A 251 2.40 16.64 -12.05
CA PRO A 251 3.56 17.47 -11.73
C PRO A 251 3.29 18.95 -12.06
N GLY A 252 3.82 19.85 -11.24
CA GLY A 252 3.66 21.29 -11.40
C GLY A 252 2.29 21.86 -11.02
N GLN A 253 1.32 21.02 -10.66
CA GLN A 253 0.01 21.47 -10.16
C GLN A 253 0.02 21.55 -8.63
N GLU A 254 -0.71 22.52 -8.07
CA GLU A 254 -0.81 22.63 -6.61
C GLU A 254 -1.74 21.60 -5.98
N GLN A 255 -2.79 21.23 -6.70
CA GLN A 255 -3.78 20.23 -6.35
C GLN A 255 -4.18 19.51 -7.65
N PRO A 256 -4.55 18.23 -7.59
CA PRO A 256 -5.07 17.56 -8.76
C PRO A 256 -6.40 18.18 -9.20
N PRO A 257 -6.74 18.12 -10.50
CA PRO A 257 -7.96 18.70 -11.03
C PRO A 257 -9.20 18.02 -10.46
N GLN A 258 -10.32 18.73 -10.41
CA GLN A 258 -11.62 18.11 -10.12
C GLN A 258 -12.04 17.21 -11.28
N LEU A 259 -12.60 16.04 -10.95
CA LEU A 259 -13.16 15.09 -11.90
C LEU A 259 -14.62 14.84 -11.53
N GLU A 260 -15.49 14.77 -12.53
CA GLU A 260 -16.85 14.29 -12.36
C GLU A 260 -16.82 12.76 -12.25
N LEU A 261 -16.80 12.26 -11.00
CA LEU A 261 -16.79 10.84 -10.68
C LEU A 261 -18.11 10.44 -10.00
N PRO A 262 -18.53 9.17 -10.12
CA PRO A 262 -19.65 8.64 -9.33
C PRO A 262 -19.47 8.94 -7.83
N LYS A 263 -20.55 9.33 -7.15
CA LYS A 263 -20.50 9.81 -5.75
C LYS A 263 -20.10 8.73 -4.75
N GLU A 264 -20.29 7.47 -5.13
CA GLU A 264 -19.92 6.29 -4.37
C GLU A 264 -18.40 6.01 -4.42
N TYR A 265 -17.64 6.65 -5.31
CA TYR A 265 -16.20 6.47 -5.37
C TYR A 265 -15.53 7.21 -4.22
N LEU A 266 -14.59 6.53 -3.57
CA LEU A 266 -13.72 7.18 -2.59
C LEU A 266 -12.56 7.82 -3.34
N VAL A 267 -12.34 9.10 -3.08
CA VAL A 267 -11.29 9.89 -3.73
C VAL A 267 -10.39 10.48 -2.65
N TRP A 268 -9.09 10.38 -2.89
CA TRP A 268 -8.08 11.10 -2.13
C TRP A 268 -7.32 12.04 -3.05
N ASP A 269 -7.17 13.28 -2.60
CA ASP A 269 -6.40 14.32 -3.27
C ASP A 269 -5.33 14.83 -2.32
N GLY A 270 -4.10 14.93 -2.80
CA GLY A 270 -3.00 15.44 -2.00
C GLY A 270 -1.72 15.57 -2.80
N ARG A 271 -0.60 15.59 -2.08
CA ARG A 271 0.75 15.63 -2.66
C ARG A 271 1.58 14.47 -2.11
N LEU A 272 2.43 13.93 -2.96
CA LEU A 272 3.43 12.94 -2.57
C LEU A 272 4.61 13.59 -1.83
#